data_AF-V4NV47-F1
#
_entry.id   AF-V4NV47-F1
#
_cell.length_a   1.000
_cell.length_b   1.000
_cell.length_c   1.000
_cell.angle_alpha   90.00
_cell.angle_beta   90.00
_cell.angle_gamma   90.00
#
_symmetry.space_group_name_H-M   'P 1'
#
loop_
_entity.id
_entity.type
_entity.pdbx_description
1 polymer ?
#
loop_
_entity_poly.entity_id
_entity_poly.type
_entity_poly.pdbx_seq_one_letter_code
_entity_poly.pdbx_strand_id
1 'polypeptide(L)'
;MSQADRTKEQFTPEERRARLRAFTDRMLACAEKLPDPEDLPQIERAMRVGTQIERLYARADASEALAAKAKLEIYQHAEALQRAKADTMRHAEHAALCKRREAMRDDEMLRTDPKLARRLIEQRTGRPLEDYLAARQAEADVKVDQAPSMPEKRAVDAGPQIRSLSDGP
;
A
#
# COMPACT_ATOMS: atom_id res chain seq x y z
N MET A 1 -18.13 -31.13 -14.29
CA MET A 1 -16.95 -30.27 -14.06
C MET A 1 -15.86 -30.66 -15.05
N SER A 2 -15.30 -29.72 -15.83
CA SER A 2 -14.36 -30.05 -16.89
C SER A 2 -12.93 -30.26 -16.35
N GLN A 3 -12.11 -31.04 -17.05
CA GLN A 3 -10.70 -31.28 -16.71
C GLN A 3 -9.86 -29.98 -16.72
N ALA A 4 -10.29 -28.98 -17.48
CA ALA A 4 -9.70 -27.64 -17.52
C ALA A 4 -9.99 -26.80 -16.26
N ASP A 5 -11.03 -27.14 -15.50
CA ASP A 5 -11.36 -26.44 -14.25
C ASP A 5 -10.59 -27.03 -13.07
N ARG A 6 -10.42 -28.37 -13.03
CA ARG A 6 -9.59 -29.06 -12.02
C ARG A 6 -8.11 -28.61 -12.01
N THR A 7 -7.57 -28.28 -13.18
CA THR A 7 -6.17 -27.83 -13.32
C THR A 7 -5.96 -26.37 -12.89
N LYS A 8 -7.03 -25.55 -12.83
CA LYS A 8 -6.95 -24.16 -12.34
C LYS A 8 -6.88 -24.10 -10.81
N GLU A 9 -7.51 -25.05 -10.12
CA GLU A 9 -7.52 -25.13 -8.65
C GLU A 9 -6.20 -25.67 -8.07
N GLN A 10 -5.42 -26.42 -8.86
CA GLN A 10 -4.23 -27.10 -8.35
C GLN A 10 -2.97 -26.23 -8.29
N PHE A 11 -2.90 -25.14 -9.06
CA PHE A 11 -1.69 -24.30 -9.16
C PHE A 11 -2.02 -22.84 -9.02
N THR A 12 -1.17 -22.09 -8.33
CA THR A 12 -1.28 -20.62 -8.29
C THR A 12 -1.08 -20.03 -9.70
N PRO A 13 -1.58 -18.81 -9.98
CA PRO A 13 -1.33 -18.16 -11.27
C PRO A 13 0.16 -18.05 -11.62
N GLU A 14 1.01 -17.86 -10.62
CA GLU A 14 2.46 -17.79 -10.76
C GLU A 14 3.07 -19.14 -11.14
N GLU A 15 2.67 -20.21 -10.45
CA GLU A 15 3.10 -21.58 -10.77
C GLU A 15 2.66 -22.01 -12.18
N ARG A 16 1.44 -21.63 -12.60
CA ARG A 16 0.97 -21.93 -13.96
C ARG A 16 1.83 -21.27 -15.03
N ARG A 17 2.24 -20.01 -14.81
CA ARG A 17 3.14 -19.30 -15.74
C ARG A 17 4.52 -19.94 -15.78
N ALA A 18 5.10 -20.21 -14.61
CA ALA A 18 6.41 -20.87 -14.52
C ALA A 18 6.41 -22.24 -15.21
N ARG A 19 5.34 -23.03 -15.03
CA ARG A 19 5.18 -24.32 -15.71
C ARG A 19 5.00 -24.19 -17.22
N LEU A 20 4.26 -23.18 -17.67
CA LEU A 20 4.11 -22.91 -19.10
C LEU A 20 5.47 -22.55 -19.72
N ARG A 21 6.24 -21.66 -19.09
CA ARG A 21 7.59 -21.31 -19.53
C ARG A 21 8.51 -22.54 -19.59
N ALA A 22 8.60 -23.29 -18.50
CA ALA A 22 9.41 -24.51 -18.43
C ALA A 22 8.95 -25.60 -19.41
N PHE A 23 7.67 -25.64 -19.78
CA PHE A 23 7.18 -26.52 -20.85
C PHE A 23 7.70 -26.07 -22.21
N THR A 24 7.63 -24.77 -22.51
CA THR A 24 8.13 -24.21 -23.77
C THR A 24 9.65 -24.37 -23.90
N ASP A 25 10.41 -24.15 -22.83
CA ASP A 25 11.88 -24.35 -22.82
C ASP A 25 12.23 -25.81 -23.14
N ARG A 26 11.50 -26.77 -22.55
CA ARG A 26 11.67 -28.20 -22.86
C ARG A 26 11.31 -28.54 -24.30
N MET A 27 10.27 -27.92 -24.86
CA MET A 27 9.91 -28.10 -26.28
C MET A 27 11.01 -27.58 -27.21
N LEU A 28 11.58 -26.42 -26.90
CA LEU A 28 12.72 -25.87 -27.65
C LEU A 28 13.94 -26.80 -27.56
N ALA A 29 14.31 -27.23 -26.36
CA ALA A 29 15.43 -28.16 -26.16
C ALA A 29 15.22 -29.52 -26.84
N CYS A 30 13.98 -29.98 -27.01
CA CYS A 30 13.66 -31.16 -27.81
C CYS A 30 13.78 -30.89 -29.31
N ALA A 31 13.36 -29.71 -29.78
CA ALA A 31 13.45 -29.33 -31.18
C ALA A 31 14.90 -29.16 -31.64
N GLU A 32 15.78 -28.61 -30.80
CA GLU A 32 17.22 -28.46 -31.07
C GLU A 32 17.96 -29.79 -31.22
N LYS A 33 17.38 -30.88 -30.72
CA LYS A 33 17.94 -32.24 -30.83
C LYS A 33 17.46 -32.99 -32.05
N LEU A 34 16.53 -32.42 -32.83
CA LEU A 34 16.07 -33.04 -34.07
C LEU A 34 17.18 -32.94 -35.13
N PRO A 35 17.35 -33.96 -35.98
CA PRO A 35 18.26 -33.87 -37.11
C PRO A 35 17.78 -32.79 -38.08
N ASP A 36 18.73 -32.24 -38.84
CA ASP A 36 18.40 -31.31 -39.91
C ASP A 36 17.47 -31.98 -40.94
N PRO A 37 16.39 -31.31 -41.36
CA PRO A 37 15.45 -31.90 -42.29
C PRO A 37 16.08 -32.03 -43.69
N GLU A 38 16.00 -33.22 -44.28
CA GLU A 38 16.66 -33.53 -45.56
C GLU A 38 15.74 -33.34 -46.79
N ASP A 39 14.42 -33.35 -46.57
CA ASP A 39 13.41 -33.25 -47.62
C ASP A 39 12.31 -32.21 -47.30
N LEU A 40 11.54 -31.85 -48.33
CA LEU A 40 10.46 -30.87 -48.20
C LEU A 40 9.42 -31.23 -47.11
N PRO A 41 8.89 -32.46 -47.04
CA PRO A 41 7.99 -32.86 -45.94
C PRO A 41 8.57 -32.67 -44.53
N GLN A 42 9.86 -32.98 -44.34
CA GLN A 42 10.56 -32.80 -43.07
C GLN A 42 10.76 -31.32 -42.75
N ILE A 43 11.10 -30.50 -43.75
CA ILE A 43 11.22 -29.04 -43.60
C ILE A 43 9.87 -28.45 -43.14
N GLU A 44 8.77 -28.82 -43.78
CA GLU A 44 7.43 -28.35 -43.37
C GLU A 44 7.10 -28.75 -41.93
N ARG A 45 7.45 -29.97 -41.53
CA ARG A 45 7.24 -30.45 -40.16
C ARG A 45 8.06 -29.63 -39.16
N ALA A 46 9.33 -29.38 -39.46
CA ALA A 46 10.21 -28.56 -38.63
C ALA A 46 9.66 -27.13 -38.48
N MET A 47 9.21 -26.51 -39.57
CA MET A 47 8.58 -25.19 -39.54
C MET A 47 7.31 -25.15 -38.67
N ARG A 48 6.46 -26.19 -38.76
CA ARG A 48 5.24 -26.28 -37.94
C ARG A 48 5.58 -26.40 -36.45
N VAL A 49 6.60 -27.19 -36.10
CA VAL A 49 7.08 -27.31 -34.72
C VAL A 49 7.64 -25.98 -34.22
N GLY A 50 8.50 -25.31 -34.99
CA GLY A 50 9.03 -23.98 -34.65
C GLY A 50 7.91 -22.97 -34.42
N THR A 51 6.94 -22.88 -35.33
CA THR A 51 5.77 -22.00 -35.20
C THR A 51 4.96 -22.30 -33.93
N GLN A 52 4.81 -23.58 -33.55
CA GLN A 52 4.09 -23.94 -32.31
C GLN A 52 4.87 -23.49 -31.06
N ILE A 53 6.19 -23.66 -31.06
CA ILE A 53 7.07 -23.23 -29.96
C ILE A 53 7.03 -21.70 -29.80
N GLU A 54 7.12 -20.95 -30.91
CA GLU A 54 7.00 -19.49 -30.89
C GLU A 54 5.66 -19.03 -30.32
N ARG A 55 4.55 -19.66 -30.73
CA ARG A 55 3.21 -19.35 -30.18
C ARG A 55 3.13 -19.63 -28.68
N LEU A 56 3.79 -20.67 -28.20
CA LEU A 56 3.85 -20.97 -26.77
C LEU A 56 4.66 -19.93 -25.99
N TYR A 57 5.79 -19.48 -26.53
CA TYR A 57 6.56 -18.37 -25.95
C TYR A 57 5.76 -17.07 -25.92
N ALA A 58 5.14 -16.69 -27.04
CA ALA A 58 4.29 -15.49 -27.11
C ALA A 58 3.17 -15.52 -26.06
N ARG A 59 2.57 -16.69 -25.82
CA ARG A 59 1.56 -16.86 -24.77
C ARG A 59 2.14 -16.75 -23.36
N ALA A 60 3.32 -17.33 -23.12
CA ALA A 60 4.01 -17.22 -21.84
C ALA A 60 4.36 -15.76 -21.54
N ASP A 61 4.97 -15.06 -22.49
CA ASP A 61 5.37 -13.65 -22.37
C ASP A 61 4.15 -12.73 -22.15
N ALA A 62 3.07 -12.93 -22.92
CA ALA A 62 1.84 -12.17 -22.71
C ALA A 62 1.27 -12.40 -21.29
N SER A 63 1.33 -13.63 -20.77
CA SER A 63 0.85 -13.95 -19.43
C SER A 63 1.70 -13.31 -18.32
N GLU A 64 3.00 -13.16 -18.54
CA GLU A 64 3.92 -12.48 -17.63
C GLU A 64 3.75 -10.96 -17.69
N ALA A 65 3.59 -10.38 -18.88
CA ALA A 65 3.31 -8.95 -19.04
C ALA A 65 2.01 -8.54 -18.34
N LEU A 66 0.95 -9.34 -18.49
CA LEU A 66 -0.31 -9.13 -17.77
C LEU A 66 -0.14 -9.24 -16.25
N ALA A 67 0.73 -10.16 -15.79
CA ALA A 67 1.07 -10.28 -14.37
C ALA A 67 1.70 -9.01 -13.81
N ALA A 68 2.69 -8.49 -14.52
CA ALA A 68 3.44 -7.31 -14.11
C ALA A 68 2.51 -6.10 -14.04
N LYS A 69 1.64 -5.93 -15.05
CA LYS A 69 0.64 -4.87 -15.07
C LYS A 69 -0.31 -4.94 -13.87
N ALA A 70 -0.86 -6.12 -13.58
CA ALA A 70 -1.76 -6.30 -12.44
C ALA A 70 -1.06 -5.99 -11.10
N LYS A 71 0.21 -6.40 -10.94
CA LYS A 71 0.98 -6.06 -9.73
C LYS A 71 1.18 -4.55 -9.59
N LEU A 72 1.52 -3.86 -10.69
CA LEU A 72 1.69 -2.40 -10.69
C LEU A 72 0.40 -1.67 -10.34
N GLU A 73 -0.75 -2.09 -10.87
CA GLU A 73 -2.05 -1.52 -10.54
C GLU A 73 -2.38 -1.64 -9.04
N ILE A 74 -2.07 -2.78 -8.41
CA ILE A 74 -2.24 -2.98 -6.97
C ILE A 74 -1.36 -1.99 -6.17
N TYR A 75 -0.09 -1.84 -6.54
CA TYR A 75 0.82 -0.91 -5.86
C TYR A 75 0.34 0.54 -5.99
N GLN A 76 -0.08 0.95 -7.19
CA GLN A 76 -0.61 2.29 -7.43
C GLN A 76 -1.88 2.57 -6.61
N HIS A 77 -2.79 1.60 -6.53
CA HIS A 77 -4.00 1.75 -5.72
C HIS A 77 -3.67 1.84 -4.22
N ALA A 78 -2.73 1.03 -3.73
CA ALA A 78 -2.30 1.09 -2.35
C ALA A 78 -1.66 2.45 -2.01
N GLU A 79 -0.81 2.98 -2.90
CA GLU A 79 -0.19 4.29 -2.74
C GLU A 79 -1.22 5.42 -2.78
N ALA A 80 -2.17 5.37 -3.72
CA ALA A 80 -3.26 6.35 -3.80
C ALA A 80 -4.10 6.37 -2.51
N LEU A 81 -4.39 5.20 -1.95
CA LEU A 81 -5.14 5.08 -0.70
C LEU A 81 -4.34 5.61 0.51
N GLN A 82 -3.03 5.42 0.53
CA GLN A 82 -2.16 6.01 1.56
C GLN A 82 -2.11 7.53 1.45
N ARG A 83 -1.98 8.08 0.23
CA ARG A 83 -2.00 9.53 0.00
C ARG A 83 -3.32 10.15 0.42
N ALA A 84 -4.45 9.55 0.04
CA ALA A 84 -5.77 10.01 0.47
C ALA A 84 -5.91 10.03 2.00
N LYS A 85 -5.45 8.98 2.69
CA LYS A 85 -5.42 8.95 4.16
C LYS A 85 -4.55 10.07 4.74
N ALA A 86 -3.33 10.26 4.22
CA ALA A 86 -2.44 11.33 4.67
C ALA A 86 -3.07 12.72 4.48
N ASP A 87 -3.75 12.96 3.36
CA ASP A 87 -4.40 14.24 3.09
C ASP A 87 -5.61 14.46 4.01
N THR A 88 -6.41 13.42 4.31
CA THR A 88 -7.48 13.55 5.32
C THR A 88 -6.92 13.89 6.71
N MET A 89 -5.80 13.30 7.10
CA MET A 89 -5.13 13.62 8.36
C MET A 89 -4.62 15.06 8.38
N ARG A 90 -3.95 15.51 7.31
CA ARG A 90 -3.49 16.91 7.19
C ARG A 90 -4.65 17.91 7.23
N HIS A 91 -5.75 17.61 6.56
CA HIS A 91 -6.94 18.45 6.60
C HIS A 91 -7.57 18.49 8.00
N ALA A 92 -7.62 17.36 8.71
CA ALA A 92 -8.10 17.30 10.08
C ALA A 92 -7.19 18.07 11.04
N GLU A 93 -5.86 17.93 10.92
CA GLU A 93 -4.87 18.67 11.70
C GLU A 93 -4.96 20.17 11.45
N HIS A 94 -5.05 20.58 10.18
CA HIS A 94 -5.19 21.98 9.81
C HIS A 94 -6.51 22.56 10.35
N ALA A 95 -7.63 21.84 10.21
CA ALA A 95 -8.92 22.25 10.77
C ALA A 95 -8.86 22.37 12.30
N ALA A 96 -8.20 21.45 12.99
CA ALA A 96 -8.00 21.51 14.43
C ALA A 96 -7.15 22.72 14.86
N LEU A 97 -6.10 23.05 14.09
CA LEU A 97 -5.26 24.23 14.31
C LEU A 97 -6.06 25.53 14.11
N CYS A 98 -6.86 25.62 13.04
CA CYS A 98 -7.76 26.75 12.79
C CYS A 98 -8.74 26.94 13.94
N LYS A 99 -9.44 25.87 14.37
CA LYS A 99 -10.35 25.91 15.53
C LYS A 99 -9.64 26.38 16.80
N ARG A 100 -8.40 25.90 17.06
CA ARG A 100 -7.61 26.32 18.23
C ARG A 100 -7.25 27.81 18.17
N ARG A 101 -6.89 28.33 17.00
CA ARG A 101 -6.61 29.76 16.79
C ARG A 101 -7.85 30.63 17.01
N GLU A 102 -8.99 30.20 16.48
CA GLU A 102 -10.27 30.90 16.69
C GLU A 102 -10.64 30.96 18.17
N ALA A 103 -10.53 29.83 18.88
CA ALA A 103 -10.77 29.76 20.31
C ALA A 103 -9.89 30.72 21.13
N MET A 104 -8.60 30.83 20.80
CA MET A 104 -7.69 31.78 21.45
C MET A 104 -8.11 33.24 21.19
N ARG A 105 -8.52 33.55 19.97
CA ARG A 105 -9.02 34.89 19.62
C ARG A 105 -10.31 35.22 20.38
N ASP A 106 -11.23 34.26 20.48
CA ASP A 106 -12.47 34.44 21.21
C ASP A 106 -12.21 34.65 22.71
N ASP A 107 -11.28 33.91 23.31
CA ASP A 107 -10.85 34.10 24.71
C ASP A 107 -10.27 35.50 24.95
N GLU A 108 -9.43 35.96 24.02
CA GLU A 108 -8.83 37.30 24.09
C GLU A 108 -9.90 38.40 23.98
N MET A 109 -10.87 38.24 23.08
CA MET A 109 -11.99 39.18 22.95
C MET A 109 -12.89 39.16 24.19
N LEU A 110 -13.20 37.98 24.76
CA LEU A 110 -13.99 37.88 25.98
C LEU A 110 -13.33 38.57 27.18
N ARG A 111 -11.99 38.64 27.20
CA ARG A 111 -11.24 39.37 28.23
C ARG A 111 -11.23 40.88 28.00
N THR A 112 -11.14 41.32 26.75
CA THR A 112 -10.93 42.75 26.40
C THR A 112 -12.24 43.50 26.16
N ASP A 113 -13.19 42.93 25.43
CA ASP A 113 -14.53 43.49 25.18
C ASP A 113 -15.61 42.38 25.19
N PRO A 114 -16.15 42.05 26.37
CA PRO A 114 -17.07 40.92 26.51
C PRO A 114 -18.41 41.15 25.80
N LYS A 115 -18.86 42.41 25.64
CA LYS A 115 -20.15 42.71 24.99
C LYS A 115 -20.05 42.53 23.48
N LEU A 116 -18.94 42.98 22.88
CA LEU A 116 -18.67 42.78 21.47
C LEU A 116 -18.38 41.31 21.16
N ALA A 117 -17.57 40.64 21.99
CA ALA A 117 -17.26 39.22 21.85
C ALA A 117 -18.53 38.36 21.79
N ARG A 118 -19.47 38.59 22.72
CA ARG A 118 -20.77 37.89 22.74
C ARG A 118 -21.51 38.03 21.40
N ARG A 119 -21.68 39.26 20.92
CA ARG A 119 -22.40 39.52 19.65
C ARG A 119 -21.72 38.85 18.47
N LEU A 120 -20.40 38.93 18.35
CA LEU A 120 -19.66 38.36 17.22
C LEU A 120 -19.65 36.83 17.26
N ILE A 121 -19.50 36.22 18.43
CA ILE A 121 -19.54 34.76 18.58
C ILE A 121 -20.94 34.23 18.27
N GLU A 122 -21.99 34.88 18.78
CA GLU A 122 -23.38 34.49 18.53
C GLU A 122 -23.75 34.65 17.05
N GLN A 123 -23.31 35.74 16.40
CA GLN A 123 -23.52 35.96 14.95
C GLN A 123 -22.77 34.94 14.09
N ARG A 124 -21.52 34.61 14.42
CA ARG A 124 -20.70 33.67 13.64
C ARG A 124 -21.17 32.23 13.80
N THR A 125 -21.54 31.83 15.02
CA THR A 125 -21.89 30.44 15.34
C THR A 125 -23.38 30.14 15.24
N GLY A 126 -24.23 31.17 15.24
CA GLY A 126 -25.68 31.03 15.26
C GLY A 126 -26.22 30.44 16.58
N ARG A 127 -25.40 30.41 17.63
CA ARG A 127 -25.72 29.82 18.94
C ARG A 127 -25.53 30.85 20.05
N PRO A 128 -26.32 30.77 21.14
CA PRO A 128 -26.04 31.53 22.36
C PRO A 128 -24.60 31.31 22.83
N LEU A 129 -23.97 32.34 23.39
CA LEU A 129 -22.59 32.27 23.87
C LEU A 129 -22.42 31.16 24.92
N GLU A 130 -23.41 30.97 25.78
CA GLU A 130 -23.42 29.96 26.84
C GLU A 130 -23.34 28.54 26.26
N ASP A 131 -24.10 28.24 25.21
CA ASP A 131 -24.10 26.95 24.52
C ASP A 131 -22.78 26.70 23.78
N TYR A 132 -22.19 27.75 23.20
CA TYR A 132 -20.88 27.68 22.55
C TYR A 132 -19.77 27.34 23.57
N LEU A 133 -19.77 27.99 24.74
CA LEU A 133 -18.79 27.74 25.79
C LEU A 133 -18.96 26.34 26.40
N ALA A 134 -20.20 25.90 26.62
CA ALA A 134 -20.50 24.55 27.10
C ALA A 134 -20.03 23.47 26.11
N ALA A 135 -20.28 23.65 24.80
CA ALA A 135 -19.78 22.75 23.77
C ALA A 135 -18.25 22.70 23.73
N ARG A 136 -17.60 23.86 23.88
CA ARG A 136 -16.14 23.95 23.91
C ARG A 136 -15.52 23.29 25.15
N GLN A 137 -16.19 23.40 26.29
CA GLN A 137 -15.76 22.75 27.53
C GLN A 137 -15.91 21.23 27.42
N ALA A 138 -17.03 20.74 26.88
CA ALA A 138 -17.21 19.32 26.57
C ALA A 138 -16.15 18.78 25.58
N GLU A 139 -15.79 19.55 24.55
CA GLU A 139 -14.70 19.17 23.62
C GLU A 139 -13.31 19.13 24.30
N ALA A 140 -13.09 19.94 25.33
CA ALA A 140 -11.85 19.95 26.11
C ALA A 140 -11.76 18.74 27.05
N ASP A 141 -12.87 18.39 27.71
CA ASP A 141 -12.95 17.25 28.62
C ASP A 141 -12.72 15.92 27.87
N VAL A 142 -13.30 15.76 26.68
CA VAL A 142 -13.09 14.56 25.83
C VAL A 142 -11.64 14.39 25.38
N LYS A 143 -10.86 15.48 25.26
CA LYS A 143 -9.43 15.40 24.89
C LYS A 143 -8.53 14.99 26.05
N VAL A 144 -8.93 15.23 27.30
CA VAL A 144 -8.17 14.82 28.49
C VAL A 144 -8.21 13.30 28.66
N ASP A 145 -9.33 12.67 28.32
CA ASP A 145 -9.51 11.21 28.42
C ASP A 145 -8.83 10.42 27.28
N GLN A 146 -8.43 11.08 26.19
CA GLN A 146 -7.73 10.45 25.06
C GLN A 146 -6.21 10.72 25.03
N ALA A 147 -5.64 11.36 26.06
CA ALA A 147 -4.20 11.55 26.15
C ALA A 147 -3.49 10.18 26.22
N PRO A 148 -2.54 9.87 25.31
CA PRO A 148 -1.81 8.60 25.39
C PRO A 148 -1.01 8.58 26.69
N SER A 149 -1.27 7.59 27.54
CA SER A 149 -0.40 7.31 28.69
C SER A 149 1.01 7.09 28.16
N MET A 150 1.90 8.02 28.47
CA MET A 150 3.32 7.94 28.09
C MET A 150 3.87 6.59 28.57
N PRO A 151 4.50 5.77 27.69
CA PRO A 151 5.16 4.57 28.15
C PRO A 151 6.33 4.97 29.05
N GLU A 152 6.29 4.50 30.30
CA GLU A 152 7.39 4.58 31.25
C GLU A 152 8.70 4.16 30.58
N LYS A 153 9.70 5.06 30.62
CA LYS A 153 11.06 4.80 30.18
C LYS A 153 11.61 3.59 30.96
N ARG A 154 11.58 2.39 30.36
CA ARG A 154 12.45 1.30 30.82
C ARG A 154 13.89 1.69 30.51
N ALA A 155 14.67 1.81 31.58
CA ALA A 155 16.11 2.00 31.54
C ALA A 155 16.75 0.97 30.60
N VAL A 156 17.46 1.47 29.60
CA VAL A 156 18.42 0.69 28.82
C VAL A 156 19.68 0.62 29.69
N ASP A 157 19.97 -0.56 30.20
CA ASP A 157 21.22 -0.85 30.89
C ASP A 157 21.87 -2.11 30.28
N ALA A 158 23.20 -2.10 30.30
CA ALA A 158 24.16 -3.08 29.77
C ALA A 158 24.52 -3.00 28.26
N GLY A 159 25.66 -2.34 28.02
CA GLY A 159 26.33 -2.21 26.73
C GLY A 159 27.04 -3.48 26.21
N PRO A 160 27.71 -3.39 25.04
CA PRO A 160 28.36 -4.52 24.40
C PRO A 160 29.71 -4.84 25.07
N GLN A 161 29.84 -6.03 25.64
CA GLN A 161 31.15 -6.56 26.04
C GLN A 161 31.95 -6.94 24.80
N ILE A 162 32.95 -6.14 24.49
CA ILE A 162 34.05 -6.48 23.59
C ILE A 162 34.86 -7.57 24.29
N ARG A 163 34.81 -8.83 23.81
CA ARG A 163 35.78 -9.86 24.20
C ARG A 163 37.01 -9.75 23.30
N SER A 164 38.08 -9.32 23.96
CA SER A 164 39.45 -9.26 23.51
C SER A 164 39.97 -10.60 22.98
N LEU A 165 40.74 -10.48 21.90
CA LEU A 165 41.73 -11.43 21.42
C LEU A 165 42.70 -11.82 22.55
N SER A 166 42.94 -13.11 22.71
CA SER A 166 44.15 -13.63 23.34
C SER A 166 44.49 -15.01 22.78
N ASP A 167 45.62 -15.07 22.08
CA ASP A 167 46.58 -16.16 21.83
C ASP A 167 46.37 -17.43 22.69
N GLY A 168 46.29 -18.62 22.11
CA GLY A 168 47.38 -19.44 21.54
C GLY A 168 47.33 -20.84 22.21
N PRO A 169 48.24 -21.79 21.99
CA PRO A 169 49.20 -22.02 20.90
C PRO A 169 48.72 -23.05 19.84
#